data_AF-A0A235HXJ1-F1
#
_entry.id   AF-A0A235HXJ1-F1
#
_cell.length_a   1.000
_cell.length_b   1.000
_cell.length_c   1.000
_cell.angle_alpha   90.00
_cell.angle_beta   90.00
_cell.angle_gamma   90.00
#
_symmetry.space_group_name_H-M   'P 1'
#
loop_
_entity.id
_entity.type
_entity.pdbx_description
1 polymer ?
#
loop_
_entity_poly.entity_id
_entity_poly.type
_entity_poly.pdbx_seq_one_letter_code
_entity_poly.pdbx_strand_id
1 'polypeptide(L)'
;MSLDSDTIKRLADEVLTFIEQREAEQVAYGIYDVTMAGVEVIDNFKPSEDIVLTAQEKTEALRKALKELANDLQIIRFNQLESPDEWIFRSRIAETVRLLSKLRQRIVRENNLKAAHRISNSKRLVADIKFSVASRRVPRRNIAVQTCMTALLSGDTEQQRTANLLLEVIDTYLPKLRQMSGFQKRTLERILEAIELEAEEGIEKGVVVTASTGAGKTYAFFLPVLAKMVLERCLRGREGVKAICIYPRVALSENQLTDFIEVLFYLNQVLEKDNLPKLTIGVESGAAVYQIRDFQEITDERKQKNSKRGWNFNEDYTGYMSPFAYCVGTDGKACKKDKQKLLVRPTDSKTLICPICDMRYPFIKFSRDVMAEHPPDLLIATTESLHKRLLSTKYQYLFGNDKFCAPTVVMLDEIHLQTSTAGTQVALLLRRLMARIRLGKLHRNEQSNLAFVGLSATISEPIEFLSELSGIPAPRIKRVYPQDNEMQTIGAERYVFVRAEDNEDTAVISTLIHNSNSNVRTAHNATTIDRFRPKALPNIWLCPVFRHCRSLVIPDGRC
;
A
#
# COMPACT_ATOMS: atom_id res chain seq x y z
N MET A 1 -7.31 -34.14 22.74
CA MET A 1 -6.99 -32.74 23.12
C MET A 1 -7.76 -31.81 22.18
N SER A 2 -8.40 -30.75 22.68
CA SER A 2 -9.01 -29.76 21.79
C SER A 2 -7.88 -29.01 21.07
N LEU A 3 -7.79 -29.19 19.75
CA LEU A 3 -6.92 -28.39 18.91
C LEU A 3 -7.21 -26.90 19.19
N ASP A 4 -6.15 -26.12 19.37
CA ASP A 4 -6.25 -24.68 19.57
C ASP A 4 -7.00 -24.03 18.38
N SER A 5 -7.87 -23.07 18.67
CA SER A 5 -8.72 -22.43 17.66
C SER A 5 -7.89 -21.76 16.56
N ASP A 6 -6.71 -21.26 16.90
CA ASP A 6 -5.80 -20.63 15.92
C ASP A 6 -5.17 -21.69 14.99
N THR A 7 -4.91 -22.89 15.51
CA THR A 7 -4.39 -24.02 14.72
C THR A 7 -5.43 -24.52 13.71
N ILE A 8 -6.70 -24.59 14.10
CA ILE A 8 -7.79 -24.99 13.18
C ILE A 8 -7.97 -23.95 12.06
N LYS A 9 -7.89 -22.65 12.38
CA LYS A 9 -7.93 -21.59 11.37
C LYS A 9 -6.80 -21.67 10.36
N ARG A 10 -5.57 -21.84 10.84
CA ARG A 10 -4.40 -22.02 9.96
C ARG A 10 -4.56 -23.25 9.07
N LEU A 11 -5.07 -24.36 9.62
CA LEU A 11 -5.38 -25.55 8.85
C LEU A 11 -6.47 -25.28 7.80
N ALA A 12 -7.53 -24.55 8.14
CA ALA A 12 -8.59 -24.17 7.21
C ALA A 12 -8.06 -23.35 6.04
N ASP A 13 -7.17 -22.38 6.28
CA ASP A 13 -6.52 -21.60 5.23
C ASP A 13 -5.65 -22.46 4.28
N GLU A 14 -4.92 -23.44 4.81
CA GLU A 14 -4.14 -24.39 4.00
C GLU A 14 -5.04 -25.31 3.18
N VAL A 15 -6.13 -25.82 3.78
CA VAL A 15 -7.14 -26.64 3.10
C VAL A 15 -7.81 -25.85 1.98
N LEU A 16 -8.20 -24.60 2.23
CA LEU A 16 -8.77 -23.74 1.20
C LEU A 16 -7.80 -23.53 0.04
N THR A 17 -6.52 -23.29 0.35
CA THR A 17 -5.47 -23.12 -0.67
C THR A 17 -5.36 -24.36 -1.54
N PHE A 18 -5.38 -25.56 -0.94
CA PHE A 18 -5.35 -26.83 -1.67
C PHE A 18 -6.57 -27.00 -2.58
N ILE A 19 -7.78 -26.74 -2.07
CA ILE A 19 -9.03 -26.79 -2.85
C ILE A 19 -8.93 -25.87 -4.07
N GLU A 20 -8.56 -24.61 -3.85
CA GLU A 20 -8.49 -23.59 -4.89
C GLU A 20 -7.41 -23.90 -5.95
N GLN A 21 -6.27 -24.49 -5.56
CA GLN A 21 -5.23 -24.93 -6.50
C GLN A 21 -5.75 -26.03 -7.44
N ARG A 22 -6.45 -27.02 -6.88
CA ARG A 22 -7.05 -28.12 -7.66
C ARG A 22 -8.17 -27.63 -8.58
N GLU A 23 -9.00 -26.70 -8.13
CA GLU A 23 -9.98 -26.05 -8.97
C GLU A 23 -9.32 -25.23 -10.09
N ALA A 24 -8.21 -24.53 -9.81
CA ALA A 24 -7.46 -23.79 -10.81
C ALA A 24 -6.87 -24.69 -11.91
N GLU A 25 -6.38 -25.89 -11.55
CA GLU A 25 -5.94 -26.90 -12.52
C GLU A 25 -7.06 -27.28 -13.50
N GLN A 26 -8.28 -27.50 -13.00
CA GLN A 26 -9.44 -27.83 -13.85
C GLN A 26 -9.90 -26.64 -14.70
N VAL A 27 -9.94 -25.43 -14.12
CA VAL A 27 -10.28 -24.20 -14.85
C VAL A 27 -9.30 -23.93 -15.99
N ALA A 28 -8.02 -24.29 -15.83
CA ALA A 28 -7.01 -24.15 -16.88
C ALA A 28 -7.35 -24.96 -18.16
N TYR A 29 -8.18 -26.00 -18.05
CA TYR A 29 -8.71 -26.77 -19.19
C TYR A 29 -10.02 -26.20 -19.76
N GLY A 30 -10.47 -25.02 -19.31
CA GLY A 30 -11.73 -24.39 -19.74
C GLY A 30 -12.98 -24.93 -19.06
N ILE A 31 -12.84 -25.77 -18.03
CA ILE A 31 -13.95 -26.30 -17.24
C ILE A 31 -14.23 -25.31 -16.09
N TYR A 32 -15.32 -24.55 -16.19
CA TYR A 32 -15.67 -23.54 -15.18
C TYR A 32 -16.65 -24.02 -14.12
N ASP A 33 -17.42 -25.08 -14.39
CA ASP A 33 -18.37 -25.66 -13.43
C ASP A 33 -17.67 -26.72 -12.53
N VAL A 34 -16.46 -26.41 -12.05
CA VAL A 34 -15.65 -27.31 -11.19
C VAL A 34 -16.33 -27.58 -9.86
N THR A 35 -16.18 -28.79 -9.32
CA THR A 35 -16.65 -29.15 -7.97
C THR A 35 -15.68 -30.12 -7.34
N MET A 36 -15.63 -30.14 -6.01
CA MET A 36 -14.80 -31.04 -5.23
C MET A 36 -15.62 -31.81 -4.21
N ALA A 37 -15.22 -33.04 -3.92
CA ALA A 37 -15.80 -33.85 -2.86
C ALA A 37 -14.99 -33.71 -1.56
N GLY A 38 -15.65 -33.70 -0.41
CA GLY A 38 -14.97 -33.60 0.89
C GLY A 38 -13.98 -34.74 1.16
N VAL A 39 -14.34 -35.97 0.78
CA VAL A 39 -13.46 -37.14 0.85
C VAL A 39 -12.15 -36.94 0.07
N GLU A 40 -12.21 -36.31 -1.10
CA GLU A 40 -11.02 -36.03 -1.92
C GLU A 40 -10.04 -35.10 -1.20
N VAL A 41 -10.56 -34.11 -0.47
CA VAL A 41 -9.74 -33.20 0.34
C VAL A 41 -9.13 -33.94 1.53
N ILE A 42 -9.93 -34.72 2.25
CA ILE A 42 -9.49 -35.44 3.46
C ILE A 42 -8.37 -36.43 3.14
N ASP A 43 -8.50 -37.16 2.03
CA ASP A 43 -7.56 -38.19 1.61
C ASP A 43 -6.26 -37.59 1.06
N ASN A 44 -6.35 -36.55 0.22
CA ASN A 44 -5.21 -36.04 -0.53
C ASN A 44 -4.48 -34.87 0.12
N PHE A 45 -5.13 -34.11 1.01
CA PHE A 45 -4.49 -32.97 1.67
C PHE A 45 -3.42 -33.43 2.66
N LYS A 46 -2.27 -32.76 2.67
CA LYS A 46 -1.20 -32.96 3.65
C LYS A 46 -0.93 -31.62 4.35
N PRO A 47 -1.06 -31.54 5.69
CA PRO A 47 -0.73 -30.33 6.43
C PRO A 47 0.74 -29.94 6.23
N SER A 48 1.03 -28.65 6.36
CA SER A 48 2.40 -28.15 6.37
C SER A 48 3.21 -28.71 7.56
N GLU A 49 4.55 -28.66 7.46
CA GLU A 49 5.47 -29.15 8.50
C GLU A 49 5.24 -28.51 9.88
N ASP A 50 4.63 -27.32 9.92
CA ASP A 50 4.33 -26.58 11.14
C ASP A 50 3.12 -27.17 11.92
N ILE A 51 2.33 -28.06 11.31
CA ILE A 51 1.13 -28.67 11.90
C ILE A 51 1.36 -30.18 12.05
N VAL A 52 1.81 -30.59 13.24
CA VAL A 52 2.02 -32.01 13.57
C VAL A 52 0.73 -32.60 14.11
N LEU A 53 0.11 -33.48 13.32
CA LEU A 53 -1.12 -34.20 13.69
C LEU A 53 -0.90 -35.71 13.53
N THR A 54 -1.44 -36.51 14.45
CA THR A 54 -1.54 -37.96 14.24
C THR A 54 -2.56 -38.27 13.13
N ALA A 55 -2.52 -39.47 12.56
CA ALA A 55 -3.42 -39.85 11.46
C ALA A 55 -4.92 -39.73 11.82
N GLN A 56 -5.30 -40.09 13.06
CA GLN A 56 -6.69 -39.96 13.52
C GLN A 56 -7.08 -38.50 13.81
N GLU A 57 -6.17 -37.70 14.37
CA GLU A 57 -6.41 -36.28 14.61
C GLU A 57 -6.52 -35.48 13.31
N LYS A 58 -5.79 -35.89 12.27
CA LYS A 58 -5.83 -35.26 10.94
C LYS A 58 -7.25 -35.27 10.38
N THR A 59 -7.90 -36.43 10.32
CA THR A 59 -9.24 -36.55 9.72
C THR A 59 -10.26 -35.68 10.44
N GLU A 60 -10.26 -35.71 11.77
CA GLU A 60 -11.20 -34.90 12.57
C GLU A 60 -10.89 -33.40 12.47
N ALA A 61 -9.62 -33.02 12.42
CA ALA A 61 -9.21 -31.63 12.21
C ALA A 61 -9.65 -31.11 10.84
N LEU A 62 -9.51 -31.91 9.77
CA LEU A 62 -9.94 -31.54 8.42
C LEU A 62 -11.45 -31.39 8.31
N ARG A 63 -12.23 -32.26 8.98
CA ARG A 63 -13.69 -32.10 9.05
C ARG A 63 -14.10 -30.79 9.72
N LYS A 64 -13.41 -30.40 10.80
CA LYS A 64 -13.64 -29.12 11.48
C LYS A 64 -13.25 -27.94 10.59
N ALA A 65 -12.11 -28.01 9.91
CA ALA A 65 -11.67 -27.00 8.97
C ALA A 65 -12.69 -26.79 7.83
N LEU A 66 -13.20 -27.86 7.20
CA LEU A 66 -14.23 -27.75 6.17
C LEU A 66 -15.52 -27.10 6.69
N LYS A 67 -15.94 -27.42 7.93
CA LYS A 67 -17.09 -26.77 8.58
C LYS A 67 -16.87 -25.28 8.78
N GLU A 68 -15.68 -24.87 9.21
CA GLU A 68 -15.31 -23.46 9.37
C GLU A 68 -15.34 -22.72 8.02
N LEU A 69 -14.73 -23.31 6.98
CA LEU A 69 -14.76 -22.75 5.62
C LEU A 69 -16.19 -22.57 5.09
N ALA A 70 -17.09 -23.51 5.38
CA ALA A 70 -18.49 -23.42 4.97
C ALA A 70 -19.25 -22.34 5.75
N ASN A 71 -19.03 -22.24 7.05
CA ASN A 71 -19.64 -21.21 7.91
C ASN A 71 -19.20 -19.80 7.49
N ASP A 72 -17.93 -19.65 7.13
CA ASP A 72 -17.36 -18.39 6.62
C ASP A 72 -17.71 -18.14 5.14
N LEU A 73 -18.50 -19.01 4.52
CA LEU A 73 -18.93 -19.01 3.11
C LEU A 73 -17.75 -19.03 2.12
N GLN A 74 -16.57 -19.47 2.53
CA GLN A 74 -15.38 -19.60 1.68
C GLN A 74 -15.50 -20.79 0.72
N ILE A 75 -16.29 -21.80 1.10
CA ILE A 75 -16.78 -22.85 0.21
C ILE A 75 -18.31 -22.81 0.15
N ILE A 76 -18.87 -23.10 -1.02
CA ILE A 76 -20.30 -23.14 -1.31
C ILE A 76 -20.70 -24.59 -1.50
N ARG A 77 -21.55 -25.09 -0.62
CA ARG A 77 -22.05 -26.47 -0.62
C ARG A 77 -23.23 -26.62 -1.57
N PHE A 78 -23.26 -27.71 -2.33
CA PHE A 78 -24.36 -28.07 -3.24
C PHE A 78 -25.27 -29.17 -2.69
N ASN A 79 -24.91 -29.78 -1.56
CA ASN A 79 -25.72 -30.78 -0.87
C ASN A 79 -25.87 -30.45 0.63
N GLN A 80 -26.95 -30.95 1.23
CA GLN A 80 -27.31 -30.70 2.63
C GLN A 80 -26.89 -31.84 3.58
N LEU A 81 -25.95 -32.69 3.17
CA LEU A 81 -25.48 -33.83 3.99
C LEU A 81 -24.78 -33.37 5.28
N GLU A 82 -24.87 -34.16 6.33
CA GLU A 82 -24.33 -33.80 7.66
C GLU A 82 -22.80 -33.94 7.73
N SER A 83 -22.24 -35.00 7.14
CA SER A 83 -20.81 -35.28 7.23
C SER A 83 -20.00 -34.52 6.17
N PRO A 84 -18.92 -33.80 6.55
CA PRO A 84 -18.05 -33.12 5.58
C PRO A 84 -17.46 -34.01 4.51
N ASP A 85 -17.24 -35.30 4.79
CA ASP A 85 -16.68 -36.28 3.85
C ASP A 85 -17.54 -36.44 2.58
N GLU A 86 -18.86 -36.29 2.72
CA GLU A 86 -19.83 -36.48 1.63
C GLU A 86 -20.20 -35.16 0.94
N TRP A 87 -19.62 -34.04 1.36
CA TRP A 87 -19.98 -32.75 0.79
C TRP A 87 -19.49 -32.64 -0.65
N ILE A 88 -20.35 -32.07 -1.50
CA ILE A 88 -19.98 -31.59 -2.83
C ILE A 88 -20.02 -30.07 -2.78
N PHE A 89 -18.90 -29.43 -3.05
CA PHE A 89 -18.77 -27.99 -2.93
C PHE A 89 -17.86 -27.38 -4.00
N ARG A 90 -17.83 -26.05 -4.03
CA ARG A 90 -16.92 -25.23 -4.84
C ARG A 90 -16.41 -24.07 -3.99
N SER A 91 -15.16 -23.66 -4.15
CA SER A 91 -14.70 -22.44 -3.48
C SER A 91 -15.44 -21.20 -3.97
N ARG A 92 -15.54 -20.19 -3.10
CA ARG A 92 -16.12 -18.89 -3.45
C ARG A 92 -15.40 -18.25 -4.65
N ILE A 93 -14.08 -18.42 -4.75
CA ILE A 93 -13.30 -17.84 -5.85
C ILE A 93 -13.57 -18.59 -7.16
N ALA A 94 -13.65 -19.92 -7.14
CA ALA A 94 -14.01 -20.68 -8.34
C ALA A 94 -15.44 -20.36 -8.80
N GLU A 95 -16.38 -20.15 -7.87
CA GLU A 95 -17.73 -19.68 -8.23
C GLU A 95 -17.67 -18.28 -8.85
N THR A 96 -16.84 -17.40 -8.31
CA THR A 96 -16.62 -16.06 -8.88
C THR A 96 -16.05 -16.15 -10.30
N VAL A 97 -15.03 -16.98 -10.51
CA VAL A 97 -14.43 -17.25 -11.83
C VAL A 97 -15.47 -17.79 -12.82
N ARG A 98 -16.32 -18.71 -12.38
CA ARG A 98 -17.43 -19.24 -13.18
C ARG A 98 -18.48 -18.17 -13.52
N LEU A 99 -18.81 -17.29 -12.59
CA LEU A 99 -19.72 -16.17 -12.84
C LEU A 99 -19.09 -15.16 -13.81
N LEU A 100 -17.80 -14.88 -13.67
CA LEU A 100 -17.04 -14.04 -14.59
C LEU A 100 -17.03 -14.64 -16.00
N SER A 101 -16.82 -15.95 -16.16
CA SER A 101 -16.80 -16.59 -17.49
C SER A 101 -18.19 -16.61 -18.15
N LYS A 102 -19.25 -16.48 -17.35
CA LYS A 102 -20.65 -16.38 -17.80
C LYS A 102 -21.12 -14.92 -17.95
N LEU A 103 -20.26 -13.91 -17.79
CA LEU A 103 -20.63 -12.51 -17.92
C LEU A 103 -21.12 -12.19 -19.35
N ARG A 104 -22.28 -11.56 -19.41
CA ARG A 104 -22.92 -11.13 -20.65
C ARG A 104 -23.30 -9.65 -20.58
N GLN A 105 -23.30 -9.01 -21.75
CA GLN A 105 -23.62 -7.60 -21.87
C GLN A 105 -25.09 -7.36 -21.53
N ARG A 106 -25.36 -6.44 -20.60
CA ARG A 106 -26.72 -6.00 -20.28
C ARG A 106 -26.94 -4.59 -20.86
N ILE A 107 -27.54 -4.51 -22.05
CA ILE A 107 -28.10 -3.26 -22.56
C ILE A 107 -29.62 -3.34 -22.40
N VAL A 108 -30.14 -2.74 -21.33
CA VAL A 108 -31.58 -2.51 -21.20
C VAL A 108 -31.75 -1.11 -20.62
N ARG A 109 -32.17 -0.15 -21.46
CA ARG A 109 -32.52 1.21 -21.03
C ARG A 109 -33.99 1.30 -20.57
N GLU A 110 -34.86 0.38 -20.96
CA GLU A 110 -36.28 0.32 -20.55
C GLU A 110 -36.83 -1.11 -20.51
N ASN A 111 -37.85 -1.35 -19.67
CA ASN A 111 -38.53 -2.64 -19.42
C ASN A 111 -39.26 -3.22 -20.66
N ASN A 112 -38.54 -3.55 -21.74
CA ASN A 112 -39.14 -4.14 -22.94
C ASN A 112 -38.86 -5.65 -23.08
N LEU A 113 -39.93 -6.41 -22.85
CA LEU A 113 -40.13 -7.86 -22.82
C LEU A 113 -39.96 -8.57 -24.20
N LYS A 114 -38.89 -8.30 -24.98
CA LYS A 114 -38.62 -9.09 -26.20
C LYS A 114 -37.67 -10.26 -25.92
N ALA A 115 -37.91 -11.42 -26.54
CA ALA A 115 -37.08 -12.62 -26.40
C ALA A 115 -35.60 -12.40 -26.75
N ALA A 116 -35.30 -11.46 -27.67
CA ALA A 116 -33.95 -11.05 -28.04
C ALA A 116 -33.19 -10.29 -26.93
N HIS A 117 -33.89 -9.74 -25.94
CA HIS A 117 -33.29 -9.05 -24.78
C HIS A 117 -33.09 -9.97 -23.56
N ARG A 118 -33.35 -11.28 -23.70
CA ARG A 118 -33.05 -12.26 -22.64
C ARG A 118 -31.53 -12.38 -22.48
N ILE A 119 -31.07 -12.39 -21.22
CA ILE A 119 -29.65 -12.55 -20.85
C ILE A 119 -29.05 -13.81 -21.49
N SER A 120 -29.83 -14.88 -21.64
CA SER A 120 -29.42 -16.13 -22.31
C SER A 120 -28.92 -15.91 -23.74
N ASN A 121 -29.42 -14.88 -24.43
CA ASN A 121 -29.16 -14.58 -25.82
C ASN A 121 -28.22 -13.37 -26.00
N SER A 122 -27.85 -12.69 -24.90
CA SER A 122 -26.97 -11.52 -24.94
C SER A 122 -25.51 -11.91 -25.21
N LYS A 123 -24.75 -11.05 -25.91
CA LYS A 123 -23.33 -11.27 -26.21
C LYS A 123 -22.52 -11.49 -24.92
N ARG A 124 -21.59 -12.44 -24.94
CA ARG A 124 -20.63 -12.63 -23.85
C ARG A 124 -19.64 -11.46 -23.83
N LEU A 125 -19.16 -11.12 -22.65
CA LEU A 125 -18.18 -10.05 -22.43
C LEU A 125 -16.76 -10.59 -22.21
N VAL A 126 -16.67 -11.87 -21.90
CA VAL A 126 -15.45 -12.56 -21.51
C VAL A 126 -15.27 -13.73 -22.45
N ALA A 127 -14.20 -13.66 -23.24
CA ALA A 127 -13.81 -14.74 -24.13
C ALA A 127 -13.18 -15.90 -23.36
N ASP A 128 -12.32 -15.57 -22.40
CA ASP A 128 -11.56 -16.57 -21.64
C ASP A 128 -11.12 -16.05 -20.27
N ILE A 129 -10.90 -16.97 -19.33
CA ILE A 129 -10.36 -16.67 -18.01
C ILE A 129 -9.25 -17.65 -17.66
N LYS A 130 -8.09 -17.10 -17.31
CA LYS A 130 -7.03 -17.86 -16.66
C LYS A 130 -7.11 -17.65 -15.16
N PHE A 131 -7.35 -18.73 -14.43
CA PHE A 131 -7.30 -18.76 -12.97
C PHE A 131 -6.04 -19.49 -12.51
N SER A 132 -5.29 -18.88 -11.60
CA SER A 132 -4.09 -19.47 -11.02
C SER A 132 -4.02 -19.13 -9.54
N VAL A 133 -3.65 -20.12 -8.73
CA VAL A 133 -3.54 -20.00 -7.27
C VAL A 133 -2.13 -20.39 -6.90
N ALA A 134 -1.40 -19.46 -6.28
CA ALA A 134 -0.03 -19.67 -5.84
C ALA A 134 0.05 -19.56 -4.32
N SER A 135 0.88 -20.37 -3.68
CA SER A 135 1.14 -20.26 -2.25
C SER A 135 1.78 -18.90 -1.95
N ARG A 136 1.15 -18.13 -1.06
CA ARG A 136 1.60 -16.80 -0.71
C ARG A 136 2.78 -16.90 0.26
N ARG A 137 3.99 -16.61 -0.20
CA ARG A 137 5.18 -16.60 0.65
C ARG A 137 5.47 -15.19 1.13
N VAL A 138 5.64 -15.03 2.45
CA VAL A 138 6.08 -13.76 3.06
C VAL A 138 7.26 -14.01 4.00
N PRO A 139 8.14 -13.02 4.22
CA PRO A 139 9.22 -13.16 5.19
C PRO A 139 8.69 -13.39 6.61
N ARG A 140 9.26 -14.37 7.32
CA ARG A 140 8.99 -14.66 8.74
C ARG A 140 9.37 -13.46 9.60
N ARG A 141 8.47 -13.03 10.48
CA ARG A 141 8.71 -11.93 11.43
C ARG A 141 9.07 -12.49 12.79
N ASN A 142 10.34 -12.83 12.97
CA ASN A 142 10.88 -13.52 14.15
C ASN A 142 12.11 -12.82 14.75
N ILE A 143 12.44 -11.61 14.28
CA ILE A 143 13.55 -10.82 14.79
C ILE A 143 12.99 -9.69 15.64
N ALA A 144 13.41 -9.63 16.91
CA ALA A 144 13.04 -8.53 17.79
C ALA A 144 13.56 -7.20 17.25
N VAL A 145 12.74 -6.15 17.34
CA VAL A 145 13.09 -4.81 16.84
C VAL A 145 14.36 -4.25 17.48
N GLN A 146 14.65 -4.60 18.73
CA GLN A 146 15.90 -4.26 19.42
C GLN A 146 17.13 -4.70 18.60
N THR A 147 17.10 -5.92 18.06
CA THR A 147 18.16 -6.50 17.25
C THR A 147 18.29 -5.82 15.88
N CYS A 148 17.22 -5.22 15.38
CA CYS A 148 17.26 -4.40 14.16
C CYS A 148 17.91 -3.04 14.42
N MET A 149 17.80 -2.50 15.65
CA MET A 149 18.36 -1.20 16.03
C MET A 149 19.79 -1.27 16.57
N THR A 150 20.40 -2.47 16.62
CA THR A 150 21.77 -2.68 17.16
C THR A 150 22.79 -1.72 16.56
N ALA A 151 22.71 -1.42 15.27
CA ALA A 151 23.65 -0.50 14.61
C ALA A 151 23.62 0.92 15.20
N LEU A 152 22.45 1.42 15.62
CA LEU A 152 22.30 2.70 16.30
C LEU A 152 22.63 2.61 17.80
N LEU A 153 22.26 1.48 18.44
CA LEU A 153 22.54 1.23 19.86
C LEU A 153 24.03 1.07 20.17
N SER A 154 24.82 0.59 19.22
CA SER A 154 26.28 0.50 19.32
C SER A 154 26.98 1.79 18.88
N GLY A 155 26.22 2.80 18.48
CA GLY A 155 26.69 4.07 17.96
C GLY A 155 27.07 5.09 19.04
N ASP A 156 27.15 6.36 18.65
CA ASP A 156 27.35 7.48 19.57
C ASP A 156 26.14 7.72 20.50
N THR A 157 26.27 8.67 21.43
CA THR A 157 25.21 8.99 22.40
C THR A 157 23.90 9.47 21.76
N GLU A 158 23.98 10.18 20.63
CA GLU A 158 22.79 10.67 19.92
C GLU A 158 22.08 9.53 19.18
N GLN A 159 22.86 8.62 18.57
CA GLN A 159 22.37 7.43 17.89
C GLN A 159 21.71 6.46 18.89
N GLN A 160 22.33 6.23 20.05
CA GLN A 160 21.75 5.45 21.14
C GLN A 160 20.43 6.05 21.63
N ARG A 161 20.41 7.37 21.86
CA ARG A 161 19.19 8.07 22.29
C ARG A 161 18.07 7.97 21.25
N THR A 162 18.41 8.11 19.97
CA THR A 162 17.47 7.95 18.86
C THR A 162 16.87 6.54 18.83
N ALA A 163 17.69 5.50 18.97
CA ALA A 163 17.22 4.12 19.02
C ALA A 163 16.24 3.91 20.18
N ASN A 164 16.59 4.37 21.39
CA ASN A 164 15.75 4.22 22.58
C ASN A 164 14.37 4.91 22.43
N LEU A 165 14.32 6.12 21.86
CA LEU A 165 13.06 6.82 21.59
C LEU A 165 12.17 6.04 20.61
N LEU A 166 12.74 5.48 19.55
CA LEU A 166 12.00 4.66 18.59
C LEU A 166 11.50 3.35 19.21
N LEU A 167 12.33 2.71 20.04
CA LEU A 167 11.99 1.48 20.73
C LEU A 167 10.85 1.70 21.74
N GLU A 168 10.88 2.78 22.52
CA GLU A 168 9.78 3.15 23.43
C GLU A 168 8.45 3.27 22.69
N VAL A 169 8.44 3.95 21.53
CA VAL A 169 7.23 4.11 20.72
C VAL A 169 6.74 2.76 20.18
N ILE A 170 7.65 1.92 19.71
CA ILE A 170 7.30 0.62 19.14
C ILE A 170 6.75 -0.32 20.21
N ASP A 171 7.39 -0.36 21.37
CA ASP A 171 6.96 -1.20 22.49
C ASP A 171 5.65 -0.71 23.10
N THR A 172 5.45 0.61 23.21
CA THR A 172 4.25 1.17 23.84
C THR A 172 3.04 1.17 22.91
N TYR A 173 3.21 1.62 21.67
CA TYR A 173 2.09 1.99 20.79
C TYR A 173 1.97 1.17 19.51
N LEU A 174 3.06 0.54 19.03
CA LEU A 174 3.09 -0.14 17.73
C LEU A 174 3.49 -1.62 17.85
N PRO A 175 2.65 -2.48 18.49
CA PRO A 175 2.96 -3.89 18.70
C PRO A 175 3.24 -4.64 17.38
N LYS A 176 2.65 -4.18 16.26
CA LYS A 176 2.87 -4.71 14.91
C LYS A 176 4.33 -4.62 14.42
N LEU A 177 5.16 -3.78 15.04
CA LEU A 177 6.56 -3.55 14.67
C LEU A 177 7.56 -4.19 15.64
N ARG A 178 7.10 -4.79 16.76
CA ARG A 178 7.99 -5.43 17.75
C ARG A 178 8.79 -6.60 17.17
N GLN A 179 8.22 -7.29 16.19
CA GLN A 179 8.84 -8.39 15.46
C GLN A 179 8.93 -8.05 13.98
N MET A 180 10.15 -8.08 13.45
CA MET A 180 10.48 -7.80 12.06
C MET A 180 11.07 -9.04 11.39
N SER A 181 11.14 -9.03 10.06
CA SER A 181 11.83 -10.09 9.31
C SER A 181 13.30 -9.80 9.08
N GLY A 182 14.08 -10.84 8.77
CA GLY A 182 15.48 -10.70 8.36
C GLY A 182 15.65 -9.77 7.16
N PHE A 183 14.76 -9.86 6.18
CA PHE A 183 14.67 -8.90 5.08
C PHE A 183 14.55 -7.45 5.57
N GLN A 184 13.61 -7.16 6.48
CA GLN A 184 13.41 -5.79 6.96
C GLN A 184 14.61 -5.27 7.75
N LYS A 185 15.23 -6.12 8.57
CA LYS A 185 16.48 -5.81 9.29
C LYS A 185 17.58 -5.40 8.31
N ARG A 186 17.86 -6.24 7.29
CA ARG A 186 18.91 -5.95 6.28
C ARG A 186 18.62 -4.67 5.50
N THR A 187 17.35 -4.39 5.18
CA THR A 187 16.96 -3.14 4.51
C THR A 187 17.22 -1.93 5.40
N LEU A 188 16.83 -2.00 6.67
CA LEU A 188 17.06 -0.93 7.64
C LEU A 188 18.56 -0.65 7.80
N GLU A 189 19.38 -1.69 8.00
CA GLU A 189 20.84 -1.58 8.13
C GLU A 189 21.46 -0.92 6.89
N ARG A 190 21.12 -1.39 5.68
CA ARG A 190 21.66 -0.82 4.42
C ARG A 190 21.32 0.64 4.23
N ILE A 191 20.12 1.06 4.64
CA ILE A 191 19.70 2.46 4.50
C ILE A 191 20.42 3.30 5.55
N LEU A 192 20.55 2.84 6.81
CA LEU A 192 21.31 3.55 7.85
C LEU A 192 22.79 3.70 7.48
N GLU A 193 23.42 2.65 6.97
CA GLU A 193 24.78 2.69 6.39
C GLU A 193 24.91 3.79 5.36
N ALA A 194 23.96 3.88 4.42
CA ALA A 194 24.01 4.87 3.34
C ALA A 194 23.82 6.33 3.81
N ILE A 195 23.15 6.57 4.95
CA ILE A 195 22.72 7.93 5.35
C ILE A 195 23.36 8.46 6.63
N GLU A 196 23.90 7.58 7.49
CA GLU A 196 24.43 7.95 8.81
C GLU A 196 25.68 7.17 9.22
N LEU A 197 25.76 5.86 8.97
CA LEU A 197 26.79 5.01 9.62
C LEU A 197 28.09 4.83 8.84
N GLU A 198 28.11 5.00 7.52
CA GLU A 198 29.34 4.82 6.74
C GLU A 198 30.28 6.05 6.81
N ALA A 199 31.58 5.77 6.97
CA ALA A 199 32.63 6.78 7.07
C ALA A 199 32.98 7.48 5.74
N GLU A 200 32.65 6.87 4.59
CA GLU A 200 32.83 7.51 3.28
C GLU A 200 31.80 8.61 3.08
N GLU A 201 32.16 9.81 3.55
CA GLU A 201 31.37 11.02 3.41
C GLU A 201 31.38 11.55 1.96
N GLY A 202 30.26 12.10 1.54
CA GLY A 202 30.18 12.89 0.32
C GLY A 202 29.86 12.12 -0.96
N ILE A 203 29.57 10.83 -0.85
CA ILE A 203 29.25 9.96 -1.98
C ILE A 203 27.77 9.56 -1.95
N GLU A 204 27.10 9.71 -3.09
CA GLU A 204 25.75 9.19 -3.26
C GLU A 204 25.71 7.67 -3.33
N LYS A 205 24.72 7.10 -2.65
CA LYS A 205 24.56 5.66 -2.51
C LYS A 205 23.15 5.25 -2.90
N GLY A 206 23.02 4.10 -3.54
CA GLY A 206 21.73 3.55 -3.93
C GLY A 206 21.36 2.34 -3.11
N VAL A 207 20.09 2.21 -2.73
CA VAL A 207 19.54 0.98 -2.16
C VAL A 207 18.32 0.58 -2.97
N VAL A 208 18.34 -0.59 -3.59
CA VAL A 208 17.19 -1.14 -4.30
C VAL A 208 16.60 -2.30 -3.51
N VAL A 209 15.35 -2.15 -3.11
CA VAL A 209 14.61 -3.10 -2.28
C VAL A 209 13.61 -3.84 -3.16
N THR A 210 13.88 -5.13 -3.40
CA THR A 210 13.02 -5.98 -4.23
C THR A 210 12.31 -7.02 -3.37
N ALA A 211 11.01 -6.87 -3.17
CA ALA A 211 10.20 -7.82 -2.40
C ALA A 211 8.72 -7.72 -2.78
N SER A 212 7.95 -8.81 -2.64
CA SER A 212 6.51 -8.83 -2.95
C SER A 212 5.70 -7.82 -2.12
N THR A 213 4.45 -7.58 -2.52
CA THR A 213 3.53 -6.73 -1.76
C THR A 213 3.18 -7.42 -0.44
N GLY A 214 3.23 -6.67 0.67
CA GLY A 214 3.02 -7.23 2.02
C GLY A 214 4.28 -7.85 2.66
N ALA A 215 5.42 -7.91 1.96
CA ALA A 215 6.70 -8.33 2.54
C ALA A 215 7.25 -7.37 3.62
N GLY A 216 6.62 -6.21 3.82
CA GLY A 216 7.00 -5.23 4.83
C GLY A 216 7.96 -4.14 4.37
N LYS A 217 8.04 -3.88 3.04
CA LYS A 217 8.89 -2.83 2.44
C LYS A 217 8.71 -1.46 3.09
N THR A 218 7.46 -1.07 3.38
CA THR A 218 7.11 0.24 3.97
C THR A 218 7.91 0.54 5.23
N TYR A 219 7.79 -0.29 6.27
CA TYR A 219 8.46 -0.04 7.56
C TYR A 219 9.96 -0.30 7.48
N ALA A 220 10.40 -1.21 6.62
CA ALA A 220 11.81 -1.47 6.38
C ALA A 220 12.55 -0.20 5.88
N PHE A 221 11.87 0.57 5.02
CA PHE A 221 12.35 1.88 4.56
C PHE A 221 12.07 3.01 5.56
N PHE A 222 10.90 3.02 6.19
CA PHE A 222 10.46 4.17 6.96
C PHE A 222 11.18 4.31 8.32
N LEU A 223 11.50 3.21 8.99
CA LEU A 223 12.24 3.22 10.26
C LEU A 223 13.61 3.92 10.20
N PRO A 224 14.50 3.61 9.24
CA PRO A 224 15.78 4.32 9.15
C PRO A 224 15.61 5.81 8.80
N VAL A 225 14.57 6.16 8.03
CA VAL A 225 14.21 7.57 7.77
C VAL A 225 13.74 8.27 9.03
N LEU A 226 12.92 7.62 9.85
CA LEU A 226 12.48 8.15 11.15
C LEU A 226 13.67 8.35 12.09
N ALA A 227 14.61 7.41 12.16
CA ALA A 227 15.82 7.57 12.94
C ALA A 227 16.60 8.83 12.51
N LYS A 228 16.79 9.00 11.20
CA LYS A 228 17.43 10.22 10.67
C LYS A 228 16.65 11.48 10.99
N MET A 229 15.32 11.45 10.95
CA MET A 229 14.48 12.59 11.31
C MET A 229 14.63 12.97 12.79
N VAL A 230 14.55 12.00 13.70
CA VAL A 230 14.75 12.22 15.15
C VAL A 230 16.13 12.80 15.42
N LEU A 231 17.17 12.20 14.85
CA LEU A 231 18.55 12.63 15.05
C LEU A 231 18.76 14.08 14.56
N GLU A 232 18.37 14.38 13.33
CA GLU A 232 18.59 15.69 12.73
C GLU A 232 17.70 16.79 13.32
N ARG A 233 16.41 16.52 13.52
CA ARG A 233 15.44 17.52 13.99
C ARG A 233 15.47 17.69 15.50
N CYS A 234 15.45 16.59 16.24
CA CYS A 234 15.26 16.62 17.69
C CYS A 234 16.57 16.76 18.44
N LEU A 235 17.64 16.11 17.99
CA LEU A 235 18.93 16.10 18.71
C LEU A 235 19.91 17.15 18.17
N ARG A 236 19.97 17.32 16.84
CA ARG A 236 20.90 18.25 16.18
C ARG A 236 20.29 19.60 15.78
N GLY A 237 18.97 19.79 16.00
CA GLY A 237 18.28 21.06 15.76
C GLY A 237 18.21 21.52 14.30
N ARG A 238 18.50 20.65 13.31
CA ARG A 238 18.48 21.02 11.89
C ARG A 238 17.04 21.18 11.39
N GLU A 239 16.69 22.36 10.91
CA GLU A 239 15.38 22.63 10.29
C GLU A 239 15.43 22.40 8.78
N GLY A 240 14.39 21.80 8.18
CA GLY A 240 14.37 21.49 6.75
C GLY A 240 13.88 20.07 6.46
N VAL A 241 13.82 19.71 5.18
CA VAL A 241 13.39 18.38 4.74
C VAL A 241 14.54 17.38 4.90
N LYS A 242 14.31 16.26 5.58
CA LYS A 242 15.31 15.18 5.78
C LYS A 242 15.13 14.08 4.75
N ALA A 243 13.89 13.80 4.35
CA ALA A 243 13.58 12.78 3.37
C ALA A 243 12.45 13.21 2.42
N ILE A 244 12.58 12.82 1.14
CA ILE A 244 11.54 12.97 0.11
C ILE A 244 11.10 11.58 -0.32
N CYS A 245 9.81 11.28 -0.17
CA CYS A 245 9.19 10.03 -0.64
C CYS A 245 8.31 10.32 -1.85
N ILE A 246 8.64 9.72 -2.98
CA ILE A 246 7.99 9.95 -4.26
C ILE A 246 7.08 8.76 -4.56
N TYR A 247 5.80 9.02 -4.76
CA TYR A 247 4.82 8.01 -5.15
C TYR A 247 4.30 8.28 -6.56
N PRO A 248 4.44 7.33 -7.51
CA PRO A 248 3.94 7.50 -8.87
C PRO A 248 2.41 7.59 -8.96
N ARG A 249 1.68 7.03 -7.98
CA ARG A 249 0.21 6.98 -7.95
C ARG A 249 -0.33 7.57 -6.65
N VAL A 250 -1.30 8.47 -6.77
CA VAL A 250 -1.92 9.17 -5.63
C VAL A 250 -2.61 8.20 -4.66
N ALA A 251 -3.37 7.22 -5.15
CA ALA A 251 -4.09 6.26 -4.31
C ALA A 251 -3.16 5.38 -3.44
N LEU A 252 -1.95 5.07 -3.93
CA LEU A 252 -0.97 4.29 -3.17
C LEU A 252 -0.36 5.11 -2.03
N SER A 253 -0.18 6.42 -2.27
CA SER A 253 0.32 7.37 -1.27
C SER A 253 -0.60 7.46 -0.04
N GLU A 254 -1.93 7.40 -0.20
CA GLU A 254 -2.88 7.56 0.92
C GLU A 254 -2.79 6.44 1.97
N ASN A 255 -2.60 5.19 1.54
CA ASN A 255 -2.44 4.06 2.46
C ASN A 255 -1.14 4.16 3.25
N GLN A 256 -0.03 4.46 2.57
CA GLN A 256 1.28 4.62 3.23
C GLN A 256 1.31 5.85 4.14
N LEU A 257 0.66 6.92 3.72
CA LEU A 257 0.54 8.15 4.51
C LEU A 257 -0.21 7.91 5.81
N THR A 258 -1.26 7.07 5.80
CA THR A 258 -1.99 6.70 7.02
C THR A 258 -1.06 6.04 8.03
N ASP A 259 -0.23 5.08 7.59
CA ASP A 259 0.77 4.42 8.43
C ASP A 259 1.81 5.41 8.96
N PHE A 260 2.28 6.34 8.12
CA PHE A 260 3.26 7.35 8.56
C PHE A 260 2.67 8.33 9.58
N ILE A 261 1.41 8.74 9.40
CA ILE A 261 0.69 9.60 10.34
C ILE A 261 0.55 8.91 11.69
N GLU A 262 0.20 7.61 11.71
CA GLU A 262 0.08 6.83 12.95
C GLU A 262 1.40 6.79 13.72
N VAL A 263 2.50 6.45 13.06
CA VAL A 263 3.81 6.39 13.72
C VAL A 263 4.25 7.76 14.22
N LEU A 264 4.11 8.81 13.40
CA LEU A 264 4.48 10.17 13.79
C LEU A 264 3.60 10.72 14.93
N PHE A 265 2.32 10.33 14.97
CA PHE A 265 1.42 10.72 16.06
C PHE A 265 1.94 10.21 17.41
N TYR A 266 2.24 8.90 17.51
CA TYR A 266 2.75 8.31 18.75
C TYR A 266 4.18 8.74 19.07
N LEU A 267 5.05 8.86 18.05
CA LEU A 267 6.40 9.37 18.25
C LEU A 267 6.41 10.79 18.79
N ASN A 268 5.55 11.67 18.27
CA ASN A 268 5.43 13.03 18.79
C ASN A 268 4.93 13.10 20.25
N GLN A 269 4.16 12.11 20.72
CA GLN A 269 3.77 12.03 22.13
C GLN A 269 4.95 11.68 23.03
N VAL A 270 5.82 10.75 22.60
CA VAL A 270 7.05 10.41 23.34
C VAL A 270 8.03 11.57 23.31
N LEU A 271 8.26 12.19 22.16
CA LEU A 271 9.13 13.36 22.03
C LEU A 271 8.68 14.54 22.91
N GLU A 272 7.36 14.75 23.05
CA GLU A 272 6.81 15.81 23.90
C GLU A 272 7.08 15.58 25.39
N LYS A 273 7.09 14.33 25.87
CA LYS A 273 7.48 14.00 27.26
C LYS A 273 8.93 14.37 27.55
N ASP A 274 9.80 14.22 26.55
CA ASP A 274 11.21 14.53 26.61
C ASP A 274 11.55 15.99 26.29
N ASN A 275 10.54 16.86 26.11
CA ASN A 275 10.68 18.26 25.67
C ASN A 275 11.45 18.42 24.34
N LEU A 276 11.34 17.43 23.44
CA LEU A 276 11.96 17.46 22.12
C LEU A 276 11.02 18.05 21.06
N PRO A 277 11.57 18.66 19.99
CA PRO A 277 10.78 19.16 18.87
C PRO A 277 9.93 18.08 18.20
N LYS A 278 8.69 18.44 17.83
CA LYS A 278 7.79 17.56 17.06
C LYS A 278 8.29 17.37 15.62
N LEU A 279 8.21 16.15 15.13
CA LEU A 279 8.47 15.79 13.74
C LEU A 279 7.24 16.04 12.88
N THR A 280 7.45 16.55 11.67
CA THR A 280 6.40 16.98 10.76
C THR A 280 6.45 16.28 9.41
N ILE A 281 5.28 16.05 8.81
CA ILE A 281 5.12 15.43 7.49
C ILE A 281 4.38 16.40 6.56
N GLY A 282 4.91 16.61 5.36
CA GLY A 282 4.32 17.46 4.34
C GLY A 282 3.80 16.65 3.18
N VAL A 283 2.61 17.01 2.68
CA VAL A 283 2.03 16.42 1.47
C VAL A 283 2.12 17.44 0.35
N GLU A 284 2.93 17.15 -0.66
CA GLU A 284 3.04 17.93 -1.90
C GLU A 284 2.44 17.11 -3.04
N SER A 285 1.15 17.27 -3.28
CA SER A 285 0.43 16.57 -4.33
C SER A 285 -0.64 17.48 -4.95
N GLY A 286 -1.48 16.92 -5.83
CA GLY A 286 -2.67 17.62 -6.32
C GLY A 286 -3.60 18.10 -5.19
N ALA A 287 -3.63 17.36 -4.07
CA ALA A 287 -4.43 17.69 -2.90
C ALA A 287 -3.89 18.87 -2.09
N ALA A 288 -2.59 19.17 -2.16
CA ALA A 288 -2.01 20.27 -1.40
C ALA A 288 -2.58 21.63 -1.88
N VAL A 289 -2.99 22.48 -0.95
CA VAL A 289 -3.49 23.83 -1.26
C VAL A 289 -2.33 24.81 -1.36
N TYR A 290 -2.55 25.96 -2.02
CA TYR A 290 -1.51 26.97 -2.16
C TYR A 290 -1.40 27.86 -0.93
N GLN A 291 -2.54 28.24 -0.36
CA GLN A 291 -2.61 29.14 0.76
C GLN A 291 -3.67 28.70 1.76
N ILE A 292 -3.39 28.91 3.05
CA ILE A 292 -4.28 28.46 4.12
C ILE A 292 -5.63 29.19 4.13
N ARG A 293 -5.64 30.43 3.63
CA ARG A 293 -6.84 31.24 3.43
C ARG A 293 -7.88 30.59 2.51
N ASP A 294 -7.47 29.65 1.66
CA ASP A 294 -8.39 28.90 0.81
C ASP A 294 -9.42 28.07 1.62
N PHE A 295 -9.18 27.84 2.92
CA PHE A 295 -10.12 27.18 3.83
C PHE A 295 -10.89 28.12 4.76
N GLN A 296 -10.53 29.41 4.84
CA GLN A 296 -11.17 30.38 5.73
C GLN A 296 -12.49 30.91 5.15
N GLU A 297 -12.56 31.06 3.83
CA GLU A 297 -13.75 31.56 3.11
C GLU A 297 -14.69 30.40 2.72
N ILE A 298 -15.91 30.39 3.26
CA ILE A 298 -16.94 29.38 2.96
C ILE A 298 -17.90 29.92 1.87
N THR A 299 -17.39 30.14 0.66
CA THR A 299 -18.22 30.49 -0.50
C THR A 299 -18.38 29.28 -1.43
N ASP A 300 -19.43 29.24 -2.24
CA ASP A 300 -19.66 28.13 -3.18
C ASP A 300 -18.52 27.98 -4.19
N GLU A 301 -17.96 29.09 -4.67
CA GLU A 301 -16.77 29.10 -5.53
C GLU A 301 -15.57 28.43 -4.85
N ARG A 302 -15.35 28.72 -3.56
CA ARG A 302 -14.26 28.13 -2.78
C ARG A 302 -14.49 26.65 -2.52
N LYS A 303 -15.72 26.26 -2.16
CA LYS A 303 -16.13 24.85 -2.03
C LYS A 303 -15.83 24.08 -3.31
N GLN A 304 -16.21 24.61 -4.47
CA GLN A 304 -15.95 23.97 -5.77
C GLN A 304 -14.45 23.89 -6.08
N LYS A 305 -13.68 24.96 -5.86
CA LYS A 305 -12.23 24.98 -6.10
C LYS A 305 -11.47 23.97 -5.24
N ASN A 306 -11.84 23.85 -3.96
CA ASN A 306 -11.23 22.90 -3.02
C ASN A 306 -11.66 21.46 -3.35
N SER A 307 -12.91 21.26 -3.78
CA SER A 307 -13.41 19.95 -4.20
C SER A 307 -12.64 19.38 -5.40
N LYS A 308 -12.20 20.23 -6.36
CA LYS A 308 -11.29 19.82 -7.45
C LYS A 308 -9.95 19.25 -6.98
N ARG A 309 -9.54 19.54 -5.73
CA ARG A 309 -8.34 18.99 -5.08
C ARG A 309 -8.65 17.83 -4.13
N GLY A 310 -9.91 17.38 -4.09
CA GLY A 310 -10.39 16.30 -3.21
C GLY A 310 -10.86 16.75 -1.83
N TRP A 311 -10.81 18.05 -1.52
CA TRP A 311 -11.30 18.59 -0.25
C TRP A 311 -12.78 18.90 -0.35
N ASN A 312 -13.61 18.05 0.25
CA ASN A 312 -15.06 18.21 0.23
C ASN A 312 -15.54 18.84 1.52
N PHE A 313 -16.30 19.93 1.43
CA PHE A 313 -16.93 20.55 2.58
C PHE A 313 -18.05 19.64 3.10
N ASN A 314 -18.07 19.39 4.40
CA ASN A 314 -19.13 18.69 5.09
C ASN A 314 -19.85 19.69 6.00
N GLU A 315 -21.16 19.83 5.79
CA GLU A 315 -21.99 20.79 6.54
C GLU A 315 -22.16 20.36 8.01
N ASP A 316 -22.34 19.05 8.27
CA ASP A 316 -22.55 18.49 9.61
C ASP A 316 -21.39 18.83 10.58
N TYR A 317 -20.16 18.82 10.05
CA TYR A 317 -18.95 19.13 10.82
C TYR A 317 -18.40 20.54 10.57
N THR A 318 -19.06 21.31 9.70
CA THR A 318 -18.68 22.68 9.30
C THR A 318 -17.19 22.78 8.93
N GLY A 319 -16.73 21.91 8.02
CA GLY A 319 -15.32 21.87 7.64
C GLY A 319 -14.99 21.07 6.38
N TYR A 320 -13.78 21.24 5.88
CA TYR A 320 -13.28 20.55 4.69
C TYR A 320 -12.64 19.22 5.04
N MET A 321 -13.22 18.13 4.57
CA MET A 321 -12.72 16.77 4.79
C MET A 321 -11.42 16.55 4.01
N SER A 322 -10.40 16.03 4.69
CA SER A 322 -9.13 15.66 4.09
C SER A 322 -9.30 14.49 3.12
N PRO A 323 -8.70 14.56 1.91
CA PRO A 323 -8.72 13.43 1.01
C PRO A 323 -7.81 12.29 1.49
N PHE A 324 -6.74 12.59 2.23
CA PHE A 324 -5.61 11.68 2.44
C PHE A 324 -5.32 11.32 3.91
N ALA A 325 -5.89 12.03 4.90
CA ALA A 325 -5.56 11.83 6.31
C ALA A 325 -6.74 11.27 7.12
N TYR A 326 -6.43 10.30 7.97
CA TYR A 326 -7.38 9.62 8.85
C TYR A 326 -6.94 9.73 10.31
N CYS A 327 -7.92 9.71 11.21
CA CYS A 327 -7.67 9.68 12.65
C CYS A 327 -7.03 8.35 13.04
N VAL A 328 -6.02 8.41 13.93
CA VAL A 328 -5.38 7.24 14.53
C VAL A 328 -6.32 6.46 15.45
N GLY A 329 -7.39 7.12 15.91
CA GLY A 329 -8.41 6.54 16.78
C GLY A 329 -8.20 6.93 18.24
N THR A 330 -9.29 6.97 18.99
CA THR A 330 -9.29 7.27 20.42
C THR A 330 -10.15 6.24 21.14
N ASP A 331 -9.67 5.75 22.28
CA ASP A 331 -10.37 4.74 23.07
C ASP A 331 -11.78 5.22 23.46
N GLY A 332 -12.75 4.31 23.35
CA GLY A 332 -14.15 4.60 23.62
C GLY A 332 -14.89 5.41 22.54
N LYS A 333 -14.23 5.84 21.45
CA LYS A 333 -14.86 6.63 20.38
C LYS A 333 -15.03 5.85 19.08
N ALA A 334 -16.03 6.22 18.28
CA ALA A 334 -16.36 5.56 17.01
C ALA A 334 -15.20 5.59 15.99
N CYS A 335 -14.35 6.63 16.03
CA CYS A 335 -13.18 6.78 15.16
C CYS A 335 -12.12 5.69 15.32
N LYS A 336 -12.17 4.87 16.39
CA LYS A 336 -11.28 3.71 16.56
C LYS A 336 -11.81 2.47 15.82
N LYS A 337 -13.13 2.31 15.76
CA LYS A 337 -13.78 1.17 15.06
C LYS A 337 -13.81 1.42 13.55
N ASP A 338 -14.17 2.63 13.16
CA ASP A 338 -14.26 3.06 11.77
C ASP A 338 -13.27 4.17 11.47
N LYS A 339 -12.48 3.99 10.39
CA LYS A 339 -11.49 4.98 9.95
C LYS A 339 -12.16 6.30 9.64
N GLN A 340 -12.02 7.27 10.53
CA GLN A 340 -12.59 8.60 10.38
C GLN A 340 -11.63 9.53 9.66
N LYS A 341 -12.08 10.15 8.55
CA LYS A 341 -11.31 11.20 7.88
C LYS A 341 -11.16 12.42 8.77
N LEU A 342 -9.97 13.00 8.76
CA LEU A 342 -9.70 14.29 9.40
C LEU A 342 -10.31 15.42 8.56
N LEU A 343 -10.52 16.58 9.18
CA LEU A 343 -11.01 17.78 8.50
C LEU A 343 -10.25 19.01 8.92
N VAL A 344 -10.38 20.07 8.14
CA VAL A 344 -9.92 21.42 8.45
C VAL A 344 -11.14 22.29 8.72
N ARG A 345 -11.16 22.96 9.87
CA ARG A 345 -12.20 23.94 10.21
C ARG A 345 -11.77 25.33 9.73
N PRO A 346 -12.67 26.17 9.18
CA PRO A 346 -12.35 27.54 8.76
C PRO A 346 -11.76 28.41 9.87
N THR A 347 -12.10 28.11 11.13
CA THR A 347 -11.58 28.79 12.33
C THR A 347 -10.15 28.39 12.69
N ASP A 348 -9.70 27.19 12.31
CA ASP A 348 -8.36 26.66 12.54
C ASP A 348 -7.85 25.98 11.26
N SER A 349 -7.64 26.81 10.24
CA SER A 349 -7.33 26.30 8.91
C SER A 349 -5.95 25.64 8.80
N LYS A 350 -5.08 25.82 9.81
CA LYS A 350 -3.71 25.28 9.85
C LYS A 350 -3.64 23.83 10.35
N THR A 351 -4.67 23.38 11.07
CA THR A 351 -4.62 22.10 11.81
C THR A 351 -5.67 21.14 11.28
N LEU A 352 -5.27 19.87 11.08
CA LEU A 352 -6.22 18.79 10.85
C LEU A 352 -6.81 18.31 12.18
N ILE A 353 -8.13 18.15 12.24
CA ILE A 353 -8.86 17.78 13.44
C ILE A 353 -9.77 16.59 13.12
N CYS A 354 -9.91 15.66 14.06
CA CYS A 354 -10.91 14.61 13.93
C CYS A 354 -12.29 15.13 14.35
N PRO A 355 -13.34 15.02 13.52
CA PRO A 355 -14.69 15.49 13.87
C PRO A 355 -15.33 14.76 15.06
N ILE A 356 -14.90 13.53 15.35
CA ILE A 356 -15.53 12.70 16.39
C ILE A 356 -14.79 12.82 17.73
N CYS A 357 -13.46 12.84 17.69
CA CYS A 357 -12.67 12.84 18.92
C CYS A 357 -12.03 14.18 19.26
N ASP A 358 -12.12 15.18 18.37
CA ASP A 358 -11.45 16.49 18.43
C ASP A 358 -9.92 16.43 18.57
N MET A 359 -9.31 15.26 18.36
CA MET A 359 -7.86 15.10 18.34
C MET A 359 -7.26 15.95 17.21
N ARG A 360 -6.20 16.69 17.53
CA ARG A 360 -5.51 17.64 16.66
C ARG A 360 -4.23 17.04 16.08
N TYR A 361 -3.96 17.32 14.82
CA TYR A 361 -2.80 16.80 14.06
C TYR A 361 -1.99 17.95 13.45
N PRO A 362 -1.36 18.82 14.27
CA PRO A 362 -0.65 20.02 13.78
C PRO A 362 0.63 19.69 13.01
N PHE A 363 1.13 18.46 13.11
CA PHE A 363 2.37 18.03 12.45
C PHE A 363 2.17 17.67 10.96
N ILE A 364 0.92 17.58 10.48
CA ILE A 364 0.61 17.29 9.08
C ILE A 364 0.48 18.61 8.32
N LYS A 365 1.41 18.86 7.40
CA LYS A 365 1.46 20.08 6.58
C LYS A 365 0.89 19.80 5.19
N PHE A 366 -0.17 20.50 4.83
CA PHE A 366 -0.90 20.32 3.55
C PHE A 366 -1.09 21.61 2.76
N SER A 367 -0.60 22.73 3.29
CA SER A 367 -0.60 24.03 2.61
C SER A 367 0.83 24.49 2.31
N ARG A 368 1.04 25.00 1.11
CA ARG A 368 2.36 25.36 0.60
C ARG A 368 2.95 26.61 1.25
N ASP A 369 2.13 27.58 1.64
CA ASP A 369 2.57 28.75 2.42
C ASP A 369 3.06 28.34 3.82
N VAL A 370 2.32 27.47 4.51
CA VAL A 370 2.71 26.90 5.80
C VAL A 370 4.03 26.12 5.69
N MET A 371 4.18 25.31 4.63
CA MET A 371 5.43 24.59 4.39
C MET A 371 6.61 25.52 4.06
N ALA A 372 6.38 26.70 3.49
CA ALA A 372 7.46 27.65 3.19
C ALA A 372 8.00 28.34 4.45
N GLU A 373 7.12 28.64 5.42
CA GLU A 373 7.51 29.18 6.72
C GLU A 373 8.22 28.13 7.58
N HIS A 374 7.64 26.93 7.63
CA HIS A 374 8.13 25.79 8.40
C HIS A 374 8.16 24.54 7.52
N PRO A 375 9.29 24.24 6.85
CA PRO A 375 9.41 23.05 6.02
C PRO A 375 9.13 21.76 6.79
N PRO A 376 8.52 20.75 6.15
CA PRO A 376 8.30 19.45 6.78
C PRO A 376 9.61 18.69 6.95
N ASP A 377 9.69 17.77 7.92
CA ASP A 377 10.84 16.87 8.08
C ASP A 377 10.80 15.73 7.05
N LEU A 378 9.60 15.23 6.74
CA LEU A 378 9.34 14.25 5.69
C LEU A 378 8.41 14.84 4.62
N LEU A 379 8.84 14.84 3.36
CA LEU A 379 8.01 15.29 2.24
C LEU A 379 7.48 14.11 1.44
N ILE A 380 6.16 13.98 1.36
CA ILE A 380 5.48 13.05 0.46
C ILE A 380 5.11 13.79 -0.82
N ALA A 381 5.63 13.35 -1.96
CA ALA A 381 5.44 14.03 -3.24
C ALA A 381 5.00 13.07 -4.36
N THR A 382 4.34 13.62 -5.38
CA THR A 382 4.22 12.94 -6.69
C THR A 382 5.29 13.43 -7.66
N THR A 383 5.60 12.65 -8.68
CA THR A 383 6.54 13.00 -9.76
C THR A 383 6.22 14.36 -10.40
N GLU A 384 4.95 14.64 -10.68
CA GLU A 384 4.50 15.87 -11.34
C GLU A 384 4.61 17.08 -10.41
N SER A 385 4.23 16.90 -9.14
CA SER A 385 4.31 17.95 -8.14
C SER A 385 5.76 18.39 -7.94
N LEU A 386 6.67 17.41 -7.81
CA LEU A 386 8.09 17.60 -7.61
C LEU A 386 8.74 18.29 -8.81
N HIS A 387 8.38 17.88 -10.03
CA HIS A 387 8.82 18.56 -11.25
C HIS A 387 8.47 20.05 -11.23
N LYS A 388 7.22 20.39 -10.86
CA LYS A 388 6.79 21.80 -10.74
C LYS A 388 7.53 22.55 -9.62
N ARG A 389 7.87 21.87 -8.51
CA ARG A 389 8.59 22.50 -7.39
C ARG A 389 10.04 22.81 -7.75
N LEU A 390 10.73 21.86 -8.39
CA LEU A 390 12.14 22.02 -8.79
C LEU A 390 12.34 23.20 -9.75
N LEU A 391 11.40 23.45 -10.65
CA LEU A 391 11.46 24.55 -11.62
C LEU A 391 11.18 25.94 -11.01
N SER A 392 10.77 26.02 -9.74
CA SER A 392 10.34 27.27 -9.13
C SER A 392 11.28 27.69 -8.00
N THR A 393 11.78 28.92 -8.07
CA THR A 393 12.66 29.53 -7.05
C THR A 393 11.98 29.63 -5.68
N LYS A 394 10.65 29.78 -5.64
CA LYS A 394 9.87 29.87 -4.41
C LYS A 394 9.96 28.62 -3.52
N TYR A 395 10.11 27.44 -4.13
CA TYR A 395 10.03 26.15 -3.41
C TYR A 395 11.40 25.53 -3.12
N GLN A 396 12.48 26.27 -3.32
CA GLN A 396 13.85 25.77 -3.17
C GLN A 396 14.20 25.39 -1.72
N TYR A 397 13.44 25.89 -0.74
CA TYR A 397 13.54 25.49 0.67
C TYR A 397 13.33 23.98 0.89
N LEU A 398 12.63 23.29 -0.02
CA LEU A 398 12.40 21.84 0.05
C LEU A 398 13.67 21.01 -0.24
N PHE A 399 14.67 21.62 -0.90
CA PHE A 399 15.88 20.94 -1.38
C PHE A 399 17.16 21.46 -0.71
N GLY A 400 17.01 22.23 0.36
CA GLY A 400 18.09 22.91 1.06
C GLY A 400 18.39 24.31 0.51
N ASN A 401 18.55 25.26 1.42
CA ASN A 401 18.94 26.64 1.17
C ASN A 401 19.66 27.23 2.40
N ASP A 402 19.98 28.52 2.40
CA ASP A 402 20.74 29.16 3.49
C ASP A 402 20.06 29.06 4.86
N LYS A 403 18.73 28.87 4.89
CA LYS A 403 17.96 28.73 6.13
C LYS A 403 17.72 27.27 6.54
N PHE A 404 17.50 26.38 5.58
CA PHE A 404 17.02 25.02 5.82
C PHE A 404 17.98 23.96 5.28
N CYS A 405 18.16 22.88 6.04
CA CYS A 405 18.97 21.73 5.64
C CYS A 405 18.41 21.03 4.40
N ALA A 406 19.29 20.30 3.71
CA ALA A 406 18.92 19.55 2.53
C ALA A 406 18.56 18.09 2.86
N PRO A 407 17.68 17.44 2.06
CA PRO A 407 17.34 16.04 2.24
C PRO A 407 18.57 15.12 2.16
N THR A 408 18.59 14.06 2.98
CA THR A 408 19.61 13.00 2.94
C THR A 408 19.06 11.73 2.30
N VAL A 409 17.73 11.62 2.14
CA VAL A 409 17.07 10.45 1.55
C VAL A 409 16.07 10.88 0.48
N VAL A 410 16.18 10.26 -0.70
CA VAL A 410 15.15 10.31 -1.74
C VAL A 410 14.68 8.89 -1.98
N MET A 411 13.39 8.64 -1.80
CA MET A 411 12.77 7.34 -2.06
C MET A 411 11.80 7.45 -3.22
N LEU A 412 11.80 6.44 -4.09
CA LEU A 412 10.79 6.25 -5.11
C LEU A 412 10.15 4.89 -4.95
N ASP A 413 8.83 4.89 -4.76
CA ASP A 413 8.04 3.67 -4.70
C ASP A 413 7.67 3.20 -6.10
N GLU A 414 7.48 1.89 -6.25
CA GLU A 414 7.14 1.22 -7.51
C GLU A 414 8.02 1.64 -8.69
N ILE A 415 9.34 1.55 -8.51
CA ILE A 415 10.31 1.93 -9.55
C ILE A 415 10.11 1.16 -10.87
N HIS A 416 9.52 -0.03 -10.82
CA HIS A 416 9.19 -0.84 -12.01
C HIS A 416 8.16 -0.17 -12.94
N LEU A 417 7.41 0.83 -12.46
CA LEU A 417 6.53 1.64 -13.30
C LEU A 417 7.30 2.63 -14.18
N GLN A 418 8.56 2.92 -13.84
CA GLN A 418 9.38 3.92 -14.53
C GLN A 418 10.12 3.30 -15.72
N THR A 419 9.37 2.86 -16.71
CA THR A 419 9.92 2.25 -17.94
C THR A 419 9.62 3.12 -19.16
N SER A 420 10.30 2.87 -20.27
CA SER A 420 10.11 3.56 -21.55
C SER A 420 10.28 5.09 -21.46
N THR A 421 9.66 5.85 -22.37
CA THR A 421 9.74 7.31 -22.46
C THR A 421 9.30 8.01 -21.16
N ALA A 422 8.24 7.54 -20.50
CA ALA A 422 7.81 8.10 -19.22
C ALA A 422 8.88 7.90 -18.13
N GLY A 423 9.48 6.71 -18.08
CA GLY A 423 10.62 6.41 -17.20
C GLY A 423 11.83 7.30 -17.45
N THR A 424 12.17 7.57 -18.72
CA THR A 424 13.28 8.49 -19.08
C THR A 424 13.05 9.89 -18.51
N GLN A 425 11.83 10.43 -18.60
CA GLN A 425 11.50 11.74 -18.04
C GLN A 425 11.67 11.76 -16.51
N VAL A 426 11.24 10.69 -15.84
CA VAL A 426 11.41 10.54 -14.39
C VAL A 426 12.89 10.42 -14.03
N ALA A 427 13.70 9.66 -14.78
CA ALA A 427 15.15 9.59 -14.57
C ALA A 427 15.80 10.97 -14.61
N LEU A 428 15.50 11.79 -15.61
CA LEU A 428 16.00 13.16 -15.72
C LEU A 428 15.51 14.05 -14.58
N LEU A 429 14.27 13.90 -14.14
CA LEU A 429 13.73 14.58 -12.97
C LEU A 429 14.53 14.24 -11.70
N LEU A 430 14.76 12.94 -11.45
CA LEU A 430 15.47 12.47 -10.27
C LEU A 430 16.94 12.92 -10.28
N ARG A 431 17.64 12.83 -11.41
CA ARG A 431 19.02 13.33 -11.53
C ARG A 431 19.12 14.82 -11.24
N ARG A 432 18.17 15.64 -11.73
CA ARG A 432 18.09 17.07 -11.40
C ARG A 432 17.82 17.31 -9.91
N LEU A 433 16.92 16.53 -9.31
CA LEU A 433 16.63 16.60 -7.89
C LEU A 433 17.89 16.31 -7.06
N MET A 434 18.57 15.20 -7.33
CA MET A 434 19.77 14.78 -6.62
C MET A 434 20.88 15.84 -6.76
N ALA A 435 21.11 16.35 -7.97
CA ALA A 435 22.04 17.45 -8.20
C ALA A 435 21.67 18.71 -7.41
N ARG A 436 20.39 19.07 -7.35
CA ARG A 436 19.93 20.24 -6.58
C ARG A 436 20.13 20.06 -5.08
N ILE A 437 19.88 18.87 -4.53
CA ILE A 437 20.12 18.54 -3.13
C ILE A 437 21.62 18.64 -2.82
N ARG A 438 22.49 18.12 -3.69
CA ARG A 438 23.95 18.24 -3.53
C ARG A 438 24.39 19.70 -3.42
N LEU A 439 23.88 20.57 -4.29
CA LEU A 439 24.17 22.01 -4.21
C LEU A 439 23.69 22.61 -2.89
N GLY A 440 22.51 22.22 -2.40
CA GLY A 440 21.98 22.66 -1.11
C GLY A 440 22.87 22.25 0.06
N LYS A 441 23.38 21.01 0.05
CA LYS A 441 24.32 20.51 1.06
C LYS A 441 25.66 21.25 1.01
N LEU A 442 26.21 21.41 -0.19
CA LEU A 442 27.50 22.08 -0.40
C LEU A 442 27.46 23.54 0.06
N HIS A 443 26.41 24.30 -0.25
CA HIS A 443 26.26 25.68 0.19
C HIS A 443 26.23 25.84 1.72
N ARG A 444 25.81 24.81 2.46
CA ARG A 444 25.72 24.81 3.92
C ARG A 444 26.90 24.13 4.61
N ASN A 445 27.89 23.65 3.87
CA ASN A 445 28.93 22.75 4.37
C ASN A 445 28.35 21.54 5.14
N GLU A 446 27.21 21.01 4.67
CA GLU A 446 26.63 19.78 5.20
C GLU A 446 27.33 18.56 4.61
N GLN A 447 27.39 17.48 5.37
CA GLN A 447 27.82 16.17 4.87
C GLN A 447 27.05 15.82 3.60
N SER A 448 27.78 15.48 2.52
CA SER A 448 27.17 15.23 1.21
C SER A 448 26.58 13.82 1.05
N ASN A 449 26.38 13.12 2.16
CA ASN A 449 25.68 11.83 2.20
C ASN A 449 24.27 12.02 1.67
N LEU A 450 23.91 11.22 0.67
CA LEU A 450 22.60 11.25 0.02
C LEU A 450 22.30 9.86 -0.52
N ALA A 451 21.25 9.25 0.01
CA ALA A 451 20.78 7.94 -0.40
C ALA A 451 19.59 8.04 -1.34
N PHE A 452 19.65 7.28 -2.44
CA PHE A 452 18.49 7.02 -3.29
C PHE A 452 17.94 5.62 -3.02
N VAL A 453 16.70 5.50 -2.56
CA VAL A 453 16.05 4.22 -2.24
C VAL A 453 14.96 3.92 -3.26
N GLY A 454 15.10 2.83 -4.00
CA GLY A 454 14.10 2.33 -4.94
C GLY A 454 13.34 1.13 -4.38
N LEU A 455 12.01 1.20 -4.32
CA LEU A 455 11.18 0.07 -3.90
C LEU A 455 10.51 -0.57 -5.12
N SER A 456 10.55 -1.91 -5.21
CA SER A 456 9.81 -2.65 -6.25
C SER A 456 9.38 -4.03 -5.78
N ALA A 457 8.27 -4.51 -6.34
CA ALA A 457 7.88 -5.92 -6.27
C ALA A 457 8.67 -6.81 -7.24
N THR A 458 8.79 -6.37 -8.48
CA THR A 458 9.29 -7.18 -9.59
C THR A 458 10.13 -6.32 -10.50
N ILE A 459 11.43 -6.61 -10.60
CA ILE A 459 12.29 -5.94 -11.55
C ILE A 459 13.45 -6.85 -11.94
N SER A 460 13.75 -6.88 -13.24
CA SER A 460 14.96 -7.51 -13.77
C SER A 460 16.14 -6.57 -13.55
N GLU A 461 17.29 -7.13 -13.20
CA GLU A 461 18.55 -6.37 -13.03
C GLU A 461 18.38 -5.10 -12.17
N PRO A 462 17.90 -5.23 -10.91
CA PRO A 462 17.51 -4.10 -10.07
C PRO A 462 18.61 -3.05 -9.85
N ILE A 463 19.87 -3.48 -9.83
CA ILE A 463 21.03 -2.60 -9.64
C ILE A 463 21.21 -1.71 -10.87
N GLU A 464 21.22 -2.30 -12.07
CA GLU A 464 21.39 -1.53 -13.31
C GLU A 464 20.18 -0.64 -13.57
N PHE A 465 18.98 -1.14 -13.33
CA PHE A 465 17.78 -0.32 -13.45
C PHE A 465 17.84 0.92 -12.54
N LEU A 466 18.24 0.75 -11.27
CA LEU A 466 18.36 1.88 -10.35
C LEU A 466 19.51 2.81 -10.75
N SER A 467 20.61 2.27 -11.28
CA SER A 467 21.75 3.03 -11.83
C SER A 467 21.31 3.93 -12.97
N GLU A 468 20.59 3.38 -13.96
CA GLU A 468 20.04 4.15 -15.07
C GLU A 468 19.02 5.20 -14.60
N LEU A 469 18.16 4.85 -13.64
CA LEU A 469 17.12 5.74 -13.16
C LEU A 469 17.70 6.93 -12.35
N SER A 470 18.61 6.65 -11.41
CA SER A 470 19.14 7.65 -10.46
C SER A 470 20.39 8.36 -10.96
N GLY A 471 21.16 7.73 -11.86
CA GLY A 471 22.50 8.18 -12.25
C GLY A 471 23.61 7.81 -11.26
N ILE A 472 23.30 7.03 -10.22
CA ILE A 472 24.30 6.53 -9.26
C ILE A 472 25.02 5.33 -9.90
N PRO A 473 26.37 5.28 -9.90
CA PRO A 473 27.09 4.13 -10.43
C PRO A 473 26.71 2.82 -9.75
N ALA A 474 26.48 1.76 -10.54
CA ALA A 474 26.10 0.42 -10.06
C ALA A 474 26.93 -0.12 -8.85
N PRO A 475 28.27 0.08 -8.76
CA PRO A 475 29.05 -0.38 -7.59
C PRO A 475 28.63 0.24 -6.26
N ARG A 476 28.03 1.43 -6.30
CA ARG A 476 27.51 2.19 -5.14
C ARG A 476 26.05 1.87 -4.83
N ILE A 477 25.47 0.89 -5.53
CA ILE A 477 24.09 0.46 -5.33
C ILE A 477 24.08 -0.91 -4.67
N LYS A 478 23.35 -1.03 -3.57
CA LYS A 478 23.15 -2.30 -2.87
C LYS A 478 21.71 -2.79 -3.07
N ARG A 479 21.57 -4.07 -3.45
CA ARG A 479 20.27 -4.74 -3.53
C ARG A 479 19.94 -5.42 -2.20
N VAL A 480 18.69 -5.30 -1.76
CA VAL A 480 18.14 -6.07 -0.65
C VAL A 480 16.88 -6.81 -1.10
N TYR A 481 16.79 -8.10 -0.78
CA TYR A 481 15.67 -8.96 -1.11
C TYR A 481 15.45 -10.04 -0.03
N PRO A 482 14.23 -10.60 0.07
CA PRO A 482 13.97 -11.72 0.98
C PRO A 482 14.73 -12.98 0.56
N GLN A 483 15.36 -13.66 1.50
CA GLN A 483 16.02 -14.94 1.27
C GLN A 483 15.03 -16.11 1.37
N ASP A 484 15.23 -17.19 0.62
CA ASP A 484 14.26 -18.30 0.61
C ASP A 484 14.12 -19.02 1.96
N ASN A 485 15.20 -19.07 2.74
CA ASN A 485 15.25 -19.71 4.07
C ASN A 485 14.49 -18.93 5.17
N GLU A 486 14.17 -17.65 4.95
CA GLU A 486 13.41 -16.81 5.88
C GLU A 486 11.95 -16.64 5.46
N MET A 487 11.48 -17.32 4.41
CA MET A 487 10.10 -17.23 3.95
C MET A 487 9.19 -18.23 4.69
N GLN A 488 7.94 -17.83 4.90
CA GLN A 488 6.85 -18.70 5.34
C GLN A 488 5.67 -18.56 4.40
N THR A 489 4.91 -19.65 4.22
CA THR A 489 3.67 -19.62 3.47
C THR A 489 2.54 -19.15 4.39
N ILE A 490 1.85 -18.07 4.00
CA ILE A 490 0.66 -17.57 4.71
C ILE A 490 -0.48 -17.47 3.69
N GLY A 491 -1.19 -18.58 3.50
CA GLY A 491 -2.32 -18.70 2.59
C GLY A 491 -1.92 -18.68 1.11
N ALA A 492 -2.80 -18.15 0.26
CA ALA A 492 -2.66 -18.15 -1.19
C ALA A 492 -2.92 -16.80 -1.86
N GLU A 493 -2.18 -16.54 -2.94
CA GLU A 493 -2.43 -15.48 -3.90
C GLU A 493 -3.26 -16.03 -5.07
N ARG A 494 -4.34 -15.32 -5.40
CA ARG A 494 -5.32 -15.72 -6.41
C ARG A 494 -5.21 -14.76 -7.59
N TYR A 495 -4.82 -15.29 -8.73
CA TYR A 495 -4.67 -14.54 -9.97
C TYR A 495 -5.80 -14.90 -10.93
N VAL A 496 -6.60 -13.91 -11.32
CA VAL A 496 -7.69 -14.06 -12.29
C VAL A 496 -7.42 -13.11 -13.46
N PHE A 497 -7.00 -13.67 -14.58
CA PHE A 497 -6.80 -12.92 -15.81
C PHE A 497 -8.02 -13.09 -16.69
N VAL A 498 -8.71 -11.99 -16.97
CA VAL A 498 -9.91 -11.98 -17.79
C VAL A 498 -9.57 -11.44 -19.17
N ARG A 499 -9.81 -12.24 -20.21
CA ARG A 499 -9.71 -11.80 -21.60
C ARG A 499 -11.08 -11.33 -22.07
N ALA A 500 -11.17 -10.06 -22.44
CA ALA A 500 -12.37 -9.52 -23.05
C ALA A 500 -12.62 -10.16 -24.42
N GLU A 501 -13.89 -10.25 -24.81
CA GLU A 501 -14.27 -10.71 -26.14
C GLU A 501 -14.16 -9.55 -27.14
N ASP A 502 -13.36 -9.74 -28.19
CA ASP A 502 -13.13 -8.76 -29.24
C ASP A 502 -14.21 -8.92 -30.33
N ASN A 503 -15.36 -8.28 -30.15
CA ASN A 503 -16.39 -8.12 -31.18
C ASN A 503 -16.53 -6.64 -31.55
N GLU A 504 -16.89 -6.34 -32.81
CA GLU A 504 -16.94 -4.97 -33.39
C GLU A 504 -17.76 -3.94 -32.58
N ASP A 505 -18.69 -4.39 -31.72
CA ASP A 505 -19.59 -3.53 -30.93
C ASP A 505 -19.33 -3.52 -29.40
N THR A 506 -18.36 -4.28 -28.89
CA THR A 506 -18.11 -4.39 -27.44
C THR A 506 -16.84 -3.65 -27.07
N ALA A 507 -16.98 -2.41 -26.60
CA ALA A 507 -15.86 -1.68 -26.02
C ALA A 507 -15.33 -2.44 -24.80
N VAL A 508 -14.01 -2.69 -24.74
CA VAL A 508 -13.26 -3.29 -23.61
C VAL A 508 -13.60 -2.63 -22.26
N ILE A 509 -14.04 -1.37 -22.28
CA ILE A 509 -14.54 -0.58 -21.16
C ILE A 509 -15.79 -1.20 -20.50
N SER A 510 -16.69 -1.84 -21.28
CA SER A 510 -17.89 -2.50 -20.75
C SER A 510 -17.56 -3.70 -19.87
N THR A 511 -16.52 -4.46 -20.21
CA THR A 511 -16.00 -5.59 -19.43
C THR A 511 -15.40 -5.10 -18.10
N LEU A 512 -14.68 -3.96 -18.12
CA LEU A 512 -14.15 -3.32 -16.91
C LEU A 512 -15.26 -2.82 -15.96
N ILE A 513 -16.33 -2.21 -16.49
CA ILE A 513 -17.45 -1.68 -15.70
C ILE A 513 -18.35 -2.80 -15.13
N HIS A 514 -18.57 -3.88 -15.89
CA HIS A 514 -19.36 -5.01 -15.41
C HIS A 514 -18.58 -5.89 -14.40
N ASN A 515 -17.27 -6.08 -14.59
CA ASN A 515 -16.40 -6.78 -13.63
C ASN A 515 -16.33 -6.08 -12.28
N SER A 516 -16.36 -4.74 -12.27
CA SER A 516 -16.39 -3.96 -11.03
C SER A 516 -17.75 -4.04 -10.32
N ASN A 517 -18.86 -4.12 -11.05
CA ASN A 517 -20.20 -4.25 -10.46
C ASN A 517 -20.59 -5.69 -10.03
N SER A 518 -20.09 -6.74 -10.70
CA SER A 518 -20.36 -8.13 -10.31
C SER A 518 -19.69 -8.50 -8.98
N ASN A 519 -18.44 -8.07 -8.78
CA ASN A 519 -17.70 -8.24 -7.52
C ASN A 519 -18.37 -7.52 -6.33
N VAL A 520 -19.13 -6.45 -6.57
CA VAL A 520 -19.90 -5.74 -5.54
C VAL A 520 -21.15 -6.51 -5.11
N ARG A 521 -21.76 -7.31 -6.00
CA ARG A 521 -23.00 -8.05 -5.70
C ARG A 521 -22.77 -9.42 -5.08
N THR A 522 -21.68 -10.13 -5.40
CA THR A 522 -21.30 -11.37 -4.71
C THR A 522 -20.79 -11.14 -3.28
N ALA A 523 -20.45 -9.90 -2.93
CA ALA A 523 -20.06 -9.49 -1.58
C ALA A 523 -21.25 -9.06 -0.69
N HIS A 524 -22.46 -8.94 -1.24
CA HIS A 524 -23.66 -8.50 -0.52
C HIS A 524 -24.58 -9.67 -0.18
N ASN A 525 -24.29 -10.34 0.93
CA ASN A 525 -25.30 -10.97 1.79
C ASN A 525 -24.70 -11.15 3.20
N ALA A 526 -24.47 -10.01 3.87
CA ALA A 526 -24.48 -9.92 5.32
C ALA A 526 -25.33 -8.69 5.65
N THR A 527 -26.49 -8.93 6.27
CA THR A 527 -27.45 -7.92 6.70
C THR A 527 -26.84 -7.02 7.77
N THR A 528 -26.36 -5.84 7.38
CA THR A 528 -26.55 -4.60 8.15
C THR A 528 -26.45 -3.42 7.18
N ILE A 529 -27.53 -2.64 7.11
CA ILE A 529 -27.66 -1.44 6.30
C ILE A 529 -26.77 -0.35 6.93
N ASP A 530 -25.68 0.03 6.27
CA ASP A 530 -25.34 1.44 6.09
C ASP A 530 -24.29 1.67 5.00
N ARG A 531 -24.37 2.85 4.37
CA ARG A 531 -23.65 3.25 3.15
C ARG A 531 -22.12 3.12 3.25
N PHE A 532 -21.55 2.01 2.77
CA PHE A 532 -20.10 1.85 2.61
C PHE A 532 -19.67 1.85 1.14
N ARG A 533 -18.83 2.84 0.79
CA ARG A 533 -17.95 2.83 -0.38
C ARG A 533 -16.95 1.65 -0.27
N PRO A 534 -16.47 1.09 -1.40
CA PRO A 534 -15.86 -0.23 -1.45
C PRO A 534 -14.56 -0.29 -0.62
N LYS A 535 -14.56 -1.11 0.44
CA LYS A 535 -13.32 -1.69 0.97
C LYS A 535 -12.85 -2.70 -0.07
N ALA A 536 -11.66 -2.46 -0.63
CA ALA A 536 -11.00 -3.38 -1.55
C ALA A 536 -10.88 -4.78 -0.93
N LEU A 537 -11.32 -5.79 -1.67
CA LEU A 537 -10.82 -7.16 -1.51
C LEU A 537 -9.29 -7.11 -1.67
N PRO A 538 -8.48 -7.56 -0.70
CA PRO A 538 -7.03 -7.35 -0.78
C PRO A 538 -6.31 -8.13 -1.88
N ASN A 539 -6.91 -9.15 -2.51
CA ASN A 539 -6.13 -10.18 -3.25
C ASN A 539 -6.75 -10.63 -4.59
N ILE A 540 -7.23 -9.71 -5.44
CA ILE A 540 -7.54 -10.03 -6.85
C ILE A 540 -6.78 -9.05 -7.74
N TRP A 541 -5.71 -9.53 -8.38
CA TRP A 541 -4.97 -8.77 -9.38
C TRP A 541 -5.57 -9.02 -10.76
N LEU A 542 -6.25 -8.01 -11.31
CA LEU A 542 -6.72 -7.99 -12.70
C LEU A 542 -5.65 -7.29 -13.56
N CYS A 543 -4.91 -8.05 -14.36
CA CYS A 543 -3.93 -7.51 -15.31
C CYS A 543 -4.46 -7.66 -16.75
N PRO A 544 -4.80 -6.58 -17.47
CA PRO A 544 -5.07 -6.66 -18.89
C PRO A 544 -3.74 -6.82 -19.66
N VAL A 545 -3.58 -7.94 -20.36
CA VAL A 545 -2.43 -8.16 -21.25
C VAL A 545 -2.70 -7.43 -22.57
N PHE A 546 -2.06 -6.28 -22.76
CA PHE A 546 -2.06 -5.58 -24.05
C PHE A 546 -0.79 -5.98 -24.83
N ARG A 547 -0.95 -6.75 -25.91
CA ARG A 547 0.07 -6.87 -26.95
C ARG A 547 -0.54 -6.41 -28.27
N HIS A 548 0.04 -5.34 -28.80
CA HIS A 548 -0.11 -4.79 -30.15
C HIS A 548 -1.49 -4.21 -30.49
N CYS A 549 -1.57 -2.87 -30.56
CA CYS A 549 -2.31 -2.23 -31.64
C CYS A 549 -1.73 -0.85 -31.95
N ARG A 550 -1.31 -0.70 -33.21
CA ARG A 550 -0.80 0.51 -33.84
C ARG A 550 -1.91 1.58 -33.90
N SER A 551 -1.49 2.82 -33.73
CA SER A 551 -2.03 4.06 -34.32
C SER A 551 -3.48 4.01 -34.84
N LEU A 552 -4.39 4.69 -34.14
CA LEU A 552 -5.52 5.36 -34.78
C LEU A 552 -5.82 6.66 -34.05
N VAL A 553 -5.44 7.75 -34.72
CA VAL A 553 -5.88 9.12 -34.47
C VAL A 553 -7.36 9.19 -34.83
N ILE A 554 -8.20 9.70 -33.92
CA ILE A 554 -9.55 10.16 -34.26
C ILE A 554 -9.62 11.65 -33.88
N PRO A 555 -9.93 12.53 -34.84
CA PRO A 555 -10.11 13.96 -34.61
C PRO A 555 -11.51 14.27 -34.04
N ASP A 556 -11.55 15.39 -33.30
CA ASP A 556 -12.69 16.27 -32.98
C ASP A 556 -14.13 15.82 -33.24
N GLY A 557 -14.99 15.98 -32.22
CA GLY A 557 -16.40 16.28 -32.51
C GLY A 557 -17.44 15.97 -31.44
N ARG A 558 -17.59 16.91 -30.49
CA ARG A 558 -18.85 17.35 -29.84
C ARG A 558 -19.63 16.40 -28.91
N CYS A 559 -19.66 16.87 -27.65
CA CYS A 559 -20.63 16.72 -26.55
C CYS A 559 -20.80 15.36 -25.87
#